data_AF-A0A937TWQ3-F1
#
_entry.id   AF-A0A937TWQ3-F1
#
_cell.length_a   1.000
_cell.length_b   1.000
_cell.length_c   1.000
_cell.angle_alpha   90.00
_cell.angle_beta   90.00
_cell.angle_gamma   90.00
#
_symmetry.space_group_name_H-M   'P 1'
#
loop_
_entity.id
_entity.type
_entity.pdbx_description
1 polymer ?
#
loop_
_entity_poly.entity_id
_entity_poly.type
_entity_poly.pdbx_seq_one_letter_code
_entity_poly.pdbx_strand_id
1 'polypeptide(L)'
;MKTTLFTLIAVWGLALPAKALDVKAIASKPTADNPQYDNKKVWPKLVGDEYFQKQKWDKARLLIWNIHGKAEMIGGRRGGLDGRNPANWINAATGKPAKSIPDMDTDMILPDSDTPYTVNFHCVEGSRISYCRHVTIGRNATIRMAGHPHRNSIRFFGNVWVRATGRIETYGHMYFIGDHDTFLRQDWPEDGKLKKMHDKRLVAPFDPKAKLNDQPWSRGRITYFLIHNKKEGKSTEVIGFVSTGDEVGIKSGIFIVGRDSRFLSIGPASMSVNKGAKVVLMDGAMCSHGQNQFGNKDWNVAGGAEVTGGTPDRPLKRDAYFGVGYRNWMNLPIPGLKNHRKKANQTTGPKLYYGYGRYNAYISGDLIGYPAQGSDARLVVCWQRISSGGAGSWGRGDEAFKKVFPRIAPKIGVFIGGASMLKNVRFDDLHRGGIVVPNANVFKSWKNITFGAGCLSKDPKELIREVDPKKGEKLAPDKKYTTK
;
A
#
# COMPACT_ATOMS: atom_id res chain seq x y z
N MET A 1 -72.19 -21.26 8.16
CA MET A 1 -71.36 -20.86 7.00
C MET A 1 -70.52 -19.66 7.42
N LYS A 2 -69.18 -19.77 7.41
CA LYS A 2 -68.27 -18.68 7.79
C LYS A 2 -67.78 -17.99 6.53
N THR A 3 -68.11 -16.72 6.36
CA THR A 3 -67.73 -15.88 5.23
C THR A 3 -66.35 -15.29 5.48
N THR A 4 -65.33 -15.78 4.77
CA THR A 4 -63.96 -15.24 4.83
C THR A 4 -63.85 -14.08 3.84
N LEU A 5 -63.74 -12.86 4.35
CA LEU A 5 -63.54 -11.64 3.57
C LEU A 5 -62.06 -11.52 3.18
N PHE A 6 -61.75 -11.70 1.89
CA PHE A 6 -60.42 -11.40 1.34
C PHE A 6 -60.32 -9.90 1.04
N THR A 7 -59.55 -9.17 1.86
CA THR A 7 -59.19 -7.77 1.57
C THR A 7 -58.04 -7.76 0.58
N LEU A 8 -58.33 -7.42 -0.68
CA LEU A 8 -57.33 -7.19 -1.72
C LEU A 8 -56.68 -5.82 -1.48
N ILE A 9 -55.49 -5.79 -0.88
CA ILE A 9 -54.69 -4.55 -0.79
C ILE A 9 -54.06 -4.32 -2.17
N ALA A 10 -54.72 -3.50 -2.99
CA ALA A 10 -54.13 -2.99 -4.23
C ALA A 10 -53.02 -1.99 -3.86
N VAL A 11 -51.77 -2.47 -3.81
CA VAL A 11 -50.59 -1.62 -3.71
C VAL A 11 -50.44 -0.91 -5.05
N TRP A 12 -51.02 0.29 -5.16
CA TRP A 12 -50.70 1.24 -6.22
C TRP A 12 -49.26 1.72 -6.00
N GLY A 13 -48.30 0.95 -6.51
CA GLY A 13 -46.91 1.37 -6.62
C GLY A 13 -46.84 2.51 -7.62
N LEU A 14 -46.98 3.75 -7.12
CA LEU A 14 -46.58 4.94 -7.86
C LEU A 14 -45.10 4.77 -8.21
N ALA A 15 -44.82 4.36 -9.45
CA ALA A 15 -43.48 4.35 -9.99
C ALA A 15 -43.01 5.81 -10.05
N LEU A 16 -42.33 6.26 -9.00
CA LEU A 16 -41.66 7.55 -9.01
C LEU A 16 -40.73 7.58 -10.24
N PRO A 17 -40.79 8.66 -11.05
CA PRO A 17 -39.94 8.76 -12.23
C PRO A 17 -38.49 8.59 -11.79
N ALA A 18 -37.76 7.71 -12.48
CA ALA A 18 -36.33 7.52 -12.24
C ALA A 18 -35.66 8.89 -12.34
N LYS A 19 -35.10 9.37 -11.22
CA LYS A 19 -34.43 10.67 -11.17
C LYS A 19 -33.30 10.66 -12.19
N ALA A 20 -33.35 11.57 -13.16
CA ALA A 20 -32.27 11.75 -14.11
C ALA A 20 -30.98 12.06 -13.34
N LEU A 21 -29.86 11.47 -13.78
CA LEU A 21 -28.56 11.70 -13.17
C LEU A 21 -28.18 13.18 -13.36
N ASP A 22 -27.95 13.91 -12.26
CA ASP A 22 -27.50 15.30 -12.31
C ASP A 22 -25.98 15.35 -12.61
N VAL A 23 -25.67 15.24 -13.90
CA VAL A 23 -24.30 15.27 -14.45
C VAL A 23 -23.55 16.53 -14.01
N LYS A 24 -24.23 17.69 -14.01
CA LYS A 24 -23.61 18.97 -13.67
C LYS A 24 -23.24 19.02 -12.18
N ALA A 25 -24.15 18.59 -11.30
CA ALA A 25 -23.86 18.52 -9.88
C ALA A 25 -22.71 17.56 -9.58
N ILE A 26 -22.65 16.39 -10.25
CA ILE A 26 -21.56 15.42 -10.06
C ILE A 26 -20.22 16.00 -10.51
N ALA A 27 -20.14 16.57 -11.71
CA ALA A 27 -18.89 17.11 -12.27
C ALA A 27 -18.40 18.39 -11.58
N SER A 28 -19.30 19.11 -10.89
CA SER A 28 -18.93 20.30 -10.10
C SER A 28 -18.25 19.98 -8.77
N LYS A 29 -18.35 18.74 -8.28
CA LYS A 29 -17.70 18.33 -7.03
C LYS A 29 -16.19 18.14 -7.27
N PRO A 30 -15.37 18.24 -6.22
CA PRO A 30 -13.96 17.84 -6.28
C PRO A 30 -13.80 16.39 -6.77
N THR A 31 -13.03 16.20 -7.83
CA THR A 31 -12.77 14.89 -8.48
C THR A 31 -11.28 14.76 -8.80
N ALA A 32 -10.85 13.60 -9.30
CA ALA A 32 -9.45 13.40 -9.71
C ALA A 32 -9.03 14.28 -10.90
N ASP A 33 -9.96 14.56 -11.82
CA ASP A 33 -9.76 15.47 -12.97
C ASP A 33 -9.93 16.95 -12.60
N ASN A 34 -10.81 17.25 -11.64
CA ASN A 34 -11.01 18.60 -11.10
C ASN A 34 -10.89 18.59 -9.56
N PRO A 35 -9.67 18.51 -9.01
CA PRO A 35 -9.46 18.29 -7.59
C PRO A 35 -9.80 19.49 -6.72
N GLN A 36 -9.84 20.71 -7.27
CA GLN A 36 -10.11 21.94 -6.50
C GLN A 36 -9.15 22.09 -5.32
N TYR A 37 -7.83 22.13 -5.57
CA TYR A 37 -6.80 22.11 -4.52
C TYR A 37 -6.92 23.25 -3.48
N ASP A 38 -7.50 24.38 -3.86
CA ASP A 38 -7.76 25.52 -2.95
C ASP A 38 -8.86 25.25 -1.93
N ASN A 39 -9.68 24.21 -2.14
CA ASN A 39 -10.73 23.81 -1.21
C ASN A 39 -10.12 23.12 0.02
N LYS A 40 -9.82 23.91 1.06
CA LYS A 40 -9.22 23.40 2.31
C LYS A 40 -10.10 22.44 3.11
N LYS A 41 -11.41 22.40 2.87
CA LYS A 41 -12.28 21.37 3.47
C LYS A 41 -11.98 19.99 2.90
N VAL A 42 -11.59 19.95 1.63
CA VAL A 42 -11.31 18.75 0.86
C VAL A 42 -9.83 18.36 0.93
N TRP A 43 -8.97 19.37 1.00
CA TRP A 43 -7.51 19.26 1.01
C TRP A 43 -6.88 19.94 2.23
N PRO A 44 -7.24 19.54 3.47
CA PRO A 44 -6.80 20.24 4.68
C PRO A 44 -5.28 20.12 4.96
N LYS A 45 -4.58 19.23 4.24
CA LYS A 45 -3.16 18.91 4.45
C LYS A 45 -2.24 19.40 3.34
N LEU A 46 -2.80 19.94 2.25
CA LEU A 46 -1.99 20.47 1.16
C LEU A 46 -1.41 21.82 1.56
N VAL A 47 -0.09 21.95 1.40
CA VAL A 47 0.65 23.17 1.69
C VAL A 47 1.08 23.92 0.42
N GLY A 48 0.88 23.32 -0.76
CA GLY A 48 1.14 23.95 -2.06
C GLY A 48 2.47 23.56 -2.69
N ASP A 49 3.29 22.75 -2.02
CA ASP A 49 4.59 22.30 -2.53
C ASP A 49 4.52 20.95 -3.25
N GLU A 50 3.37 20.27 -3.17
CA GLU A 50 3.12 18.99 -3.82
C GLU A 50 3.23 19.09 -5.35
N TYR A 51 4.02 18.21 -5.97
CA TYR A 51 4.35 18.31 -7.41
C TYR A 51 3.11 18.22 -8.31
N PHE A 52 2.15 17.37 -7.97
CA PHE A 52 0.91 17.22 -8.75
C PHE A 52 0.05 18.49 -8.77
N GLN A 53 0.18 19.42 -7.81
CA GLN A 53 -0.58 20.67 -7.82
C GLN A 53 -0.11 21.62 -8.94
N LYS A 54 1.15 21.49 -9.34
CA LYS A 54 1.76 22.29 -10.41
C LYS A 54 1.47 21.69 -11.79
N GLN A 55 0.93 20.48 -11.84
CA GLN A 55 0.65 19.77 -13.08
C GLN A 55 -0.58 20.36 -13.76
N LYS A 56 -0.41 20.81 -15.01
CA LYS A 56 -1.51 21.18 -15.90
C LYS A 56 -1.92 19.96 -16.71
N TRP A 57 -3.22 19.84 -16.95
CA TRP A 57 -3.82 18.76 -17.72
C TRP A 57 -4.68 19.38 -18.81
N ASP A 58 -4.55 18.87 -20.03
CA ASP A 58 -5.44 19.27 -21.11
C ASP A 58 -6.87 18.81 -20.82
N LYS A 59 -7.86 19.53 -21.36
CA LYS A 59 -9.25 19.09 -21.24
C LYS A 59 -9.42 17.76 -21.98
N ALA A 60 -10.00 16.78 -21.32
CA ALA A 60 -10.25 15.46 -21.89
C ALA A 60 -11.73 15.08 -21.82
N ARG A 61 -12.05 13.91 -22.37
CA ARG A 61 -13.38 13.34 -22.29
C ARG A 61 -13.66 12.89 -20.87
N LEU A 62 -14.76 13.38 -20.28
CA LEU A 62 -15.23 12.95 -18.97
C LEU A 62 -16.43 12.00 -19.11
N LEU A 63 -16.29 10.79 -18.57
CA LEU A 63 -17.34 9.78 -18.50
C LEU A 63 -17.80 9.57 -17.05
N ILE A 64 -19.11 9.63 -16.83
CA ILE A 64 -19.73 9.42 -15.53
C ILE A 64 -20.52 8.11 -15.57
N TRP A 65 -20.31 7.22 -14.60
CA TRP A 65 -21.07 5.98 -14.52
C TRP A 65 -22.57 6.26 -14.33
N ASN A 66 -23.42 5.63 -15.16
CA ASN A 66 -24.87 5.79 -15.08
C ASN A 66 -25.45 4.89 -13.99
N ILE A 67 -25.46 5.37 -12.73
CA ILE A 67 -25.96 4.59 -11.59
C ILE A 67 -27.47 4.28 -11.65
N HIS A 68 -28.23 5.06 -12.42
CA HIS A 68 -29.67 4.86 -12.62
C HIS A 68 -29.99 4.06 -13.90
N GLY A 69 -28.98 3.72 -14.68
CA GLY A 69 -29.15 2.92 -15.88
C GLY A 69 -29.57 1.49 -15.54
N LYS A 70 -30.31 0.86 -16.44
CA LYS A 70 -30.50 -0.61 -16.45
C LYS A 70 -29.21 -1.28 -16.92
N ALA A 71 -28.12 -1.04 -16.20
CA ALA A 71 -26.83 -1.59 -16.58
C ALA A 71 -26.91 -3.12 -16.54
N GLU A 72 -26.56 -3.76 -17.64
CA GLU A 72 -26.59 -5.20 -17.76
C GLU A 72 -25.62 -5.81 -16.75
N MET A 73 -26.14 -6.74 -15.94
CA MET A 73 -25.32 -7.54 -15.05
C MET A 73 -24.55 -8.55 -15.90
N ILE A 74 -23.23 -8.59 -15.72
CA ILE A 74 -22.41 -9.66 -16.29
C ILE A 74 -22.83 -10.97 -15.62
N GLY A 75 -23.27 -11.96 -16.42
CA GLY A 75 -23.63 -13.29 -15.92
C GLY A 75 -22.45 -14.02 -15.24
N GLY A 76 -22.74 -14.74 -14.16
CA GLY A 76 -21.77 -15.61 -13.46
C GLY A 76 -21.54 -15.30 -11.97
N ARG A 77 -20.78 -16.16 -11.28
CA ARG A 77 -20.53 -16.11 -9.81
C ARG A 77 -19.89 -14.82 -9.28
N ARG A 78 -19.36 -13.95 -10.16
CA ARG A 78 -18.70 -12.68 -9.81
C ARG A 78 -19.37 -11.48 -10.47
N GLY A 79 -20.67 -11.60 -10.76
CA GLY A 79 -21.47 -10.59 -11.45
C GLY A 79 -21.28 -9.16 -10.91
N GLY A 80 -21.42 -8.21 -11.81
CA GLY A 80 -21.33 -6.77 -11.59
C GLY A 80 -21.79 -6.06 -12.87
N LEU A 81 -21.87 -4.74 -12.83
CA LEU A 81 -22.32 -3.95 -13.97
C LEU A 81 -21.20 -3.86 -15.01
N ASP A 82 -21.50 -4.07 -16.29
CA ASP A 82 -20.45 -4.10 -17.31
C ASP A 82 -19.83 -2.71 -17.57
N GLY A 83 -18.59 -2.54 -17.08
CA GLY A 83 -17.78 -1.34 -17.30
C GLY A 83 -17.34 -1.14 -18.75
N ARG A 84 -17.51 -2.16 -19.60
CA ARG A 84 -17.11 -2.14 -21.02
C ARG A 84 -18.26 -1.85 -21.97
N ASN A 85 -19.49 -1.79 -21.49
CA ASN A 85 -20.59 -1.35 -22.32
C ASN A 85 -20.61 0.20 -22.32
N PRO A 86 -20.34 0.88 -23.44
CA PRO A 86 -20.36 2.34 -23.51
C PRO A 86 -21.70 2.95 -23.09
N ALA A 87 -22.80 2.22 -23.27
CA ALA A 87 -24.14 2.67 -22.90
C ALA A 87 -24.33 2.87 -21.39
N ASN A 88 -23.49 2.23 -20.57
CA ASN A 88 -23.49 2.39 -19.11
C ASN A 88 -22.74 3.65 -18.63
N TRP A 89 -22.09 4.37 -19.55
CA TRP A 89 -21.37 5.61 -19.26
C TRP A 89 -22.12 6.80 -19.85
N ILE A 90 -22.20 7.91 -19.12
CA ILE A 90 -22.70 9.19 -19.62
C ILE A 90 -21.52 10.08 -19.98
N ASN A 91 -21.51 10.60 -21.21
CA ASN A 91 -20.57 11.65 -21.58
C ASN A 91 -21.01 12.97 -20.94
N ALA A 92 -20.19 13.50 -20.03
CA ALA A 92 -20.54 14.68 -19.26
C ALA A 92 -20.80 15.93 -20.11
N ALA A 93 -20.19 16.03 -21.29
CA ALA A 93 -20.37 17.16 -22.19
C ALA A 93 -21.73 17.13 -22.91
N THR A 94 -22.30 15.95 -23.15
CA THR A 94 -23.55 15.80 -23.93
C THR A 94 -24.73 15.36 -23.10
N GLY A 95 -24.51 14.82 -21.89
CA GLY A 95 -25.53 14.19 -21.06
C GLY A 95 -26.09 12.88 -21.65
N LYS A 96 -25.51 12.37 -22.75
CA LYS A 96 -25.97 11.18 -23.46
C LYS A 96 -25.06 9.97 -23.16
N PRO A 97 -25.53 8.74 -23.41
CA PRO A 97 -24.67 7.56 -23.35
C PRO A 97 -23.40 7.72 -24.19
N ALA A 98 -22.29 7.18 -23.70
CA ALA A 98 -21.01 7.23 -24.37
C ALA A 98 -21.04 6.35 -25.63
N LYS A 99 -20.23 6.73 -26.63
CA LYS A 99 -20.09 5.97 -27.89
C LYS A 99 -18.93 4.97 -27.86
N SER A 100 -18.03 5.09 -26.89
CA SER A 100 -16.91 4.18 -26.71
C SER A 100 -16.59 4.02 -25.23
N ILE A 101 -15.83 2.97 -24.91
CA ILE A 101 -15.32 2.71 -23.57
C ILE A 101 -14.26 3.74 -23.16
N PRO A 102 -13.96 3.86 -21.86
CA PRO A 102 -12.80 4.61 -21.38
C PRO A 102 -11.48 4.13 -22.00
N ASP A 103 -10.60 5.09 -22.28
CA ASP A 103 -9.25 4.91 -22.83
C ASP A 103 -8.24 5.80 -22.08
N MET A 104 -6.98 5.85 -22.53
CA MET A 104 -5.92 6.60 -21.85
C MET A 104 -6.14 8.11 -21.77
N ASP A 105 -7.05 8.66 -22.57
CA ASP A 105 -7.41 10.09 -22.62
C ASP A 105 -8.83 10.32 -22.08
N THR A 106 -9.32 9.41 -21.24
CA THR A 106 -10.63 9.50 -20.62
C THR A 106 -10.54 9.64 -19.11
N ASP A 107 -11.23 10.65 -18.59
CA ASP A 107 -11.48 10.83 -17.17
C ASP A 107 -12.77 10.12 -16.78
N MET A 108 -12.77 9.53 -15.59
CA MET A 108 -13.87 8.72 -15.11
C MET A 108 -14.36 9.18 -13.74
N ILE A 109 -15.67 9.23 -13.58
CA ILE A 109 -16.32 9.39 -12.26
C ILE A 109 -17.30 8.25 -12.05
N LEU A 110 -17.07 7.48 -10.99
CA LEU A 110 -18.10 6.66 -10.37
C LEU A 110 -18.71 7.49 -9.24
N PRO A 111 -19.98 7.94 -9.37
CA PRO A 111 -20.56 8.85 -8.40
C PRO A 111 -20.78 8.19 -7.02
N ASP A 112 -20.90 9.03 -5.99
CA ASP A 112 -21.34 8.58 -4.68
C ASP A 112 -22.73 7.91 -4.77
N SER A 113 -22.97 6.89 -3.96
CA SER A 113 -24.25 6.20 -3.86
C SER A 113 -24.60 5.92 -2.40
N ASP A 114 -25.89 5.87 -2.08
CA ASP A 114 -26.36 5.40 -0.77
C ASP A 114 -26.28 3.88 -0.67
N THR A 115 -26.33 3.17 -1.80
CA THR A 115 -26.21 1.71 -1.88
C THR A 115 -24.90 1.28 -2.57
N PRO A 116 -24.22 0.23 -2.07
CA PRO A 116 -23.05 -0.32 -2.74
C PRO A 116 -23.33 -0.79 -4.17
N TYR A 117 -22.44 -0.44 -5.10
CA TYR A 117 -22.48 -0.94 -6.47
C TYR A 117 -21.06 -1.26 -6.97
N THR A 118 -20.98 -2.15 -7.98
CA THR A 118 -19.71 -2.59 -8.56
C THR A 118 -19.74 -2.45 -10.06
N VAL A 119 -18.80 -1.67 -10.60
CA VAL A 119 -18.50 -1.57 -12.03
C VAL A 119 -17.37 -2.55 -12.33
N ASN A 120 -17.64 -3.52 -13.20
CA ASN A 120 -16.73 -4.63 -13.46
C ASN A 120 -16.18 -4.53 -14.89
N PHE A 121 -14.86 -4.49 -15.03
CA PHE A 121 -14.19 -4.53 -16.33
C PHE A 121 -13.65 -5.95 -16.57
N HIS A 122 -14.55 -6.93 -16.67
CA HIS A 122 -14.20 -8.33 -16.92
C HIS A 122 -13.48 -8.52 -18.25
N CYS A 123 -12.28 -9.12 -18.25
CA CYS A 123 -11.59 -9.53 -19.47
C CYS A 123 -12.40 -10.58 -20.24
N VAL A 124 -13.17 -10.12 -21.24
CA VAL A 124 -13.57 -10.96 -22.37
C VAL A 124 -12.29 -11.32 -23.14
N GLU A 125 -12.26 -12.53 -23.68
CA GLU A 125 -11.11 -13.09 -24.41
C GLU A 125 -10.61 -12.07 -25.48
N GLY A 126 -9.33 -11.68 -25.40
CA GLY A 126 -8.71 -10.71 -26.33
C GLY A 126 -8.45 -9.30 -25.78
N SER A 127 -9.24 -8.78 -24.84
CA SER A 127 -9.01 -7.43 -24.26
C SER A 127 -8.49 -7.50 -22.82
N ARG A 128 -7.16 -7.29 -22.69
CA ARG A 128 -6.37 -7.60 -21.47
C ARG A 128 -6.08 -6.40 -20.56
N ILE A 129 -6.35 -5.17 -20.99
CA ILE A 129 -5.91 -3.98 -20.24
C ILE A 129 -6.99 -2.90 -20.32
N SER A 130 -7.41 -2.39 -19.16
CA SER A 130 -8.24 -1.18 -19.07
C SER A 130 -7.34 0.03 -18.83
N TYR A 131 -7.71 1.15 -19.45
CA TYR A 131 -6.95 2.40 -19.38
C TYR A 131 -7.89 3.50 -18.94
N CYS A 132 -7.37 4.43 -18.14
CA CYS A 132 -7.99 5.74 -17.95
C CYS A 132 -6.94 6.76 -17.55
N ARG A 133 -7.25 8.03 -17.81
CA ARG A 133 -6.41 9.15 -17.39
C ARG A 133 -6.63 9.42 -15.91
N HIS A 134 -7.75 10.04 -15.55
CA HIS A 134 -8.15 10.27 -14.17
C HIS A 134 -9.29 9.33 -13.76
N VAL A 135 -9.35 8.95 -12.48
CA VAL A 135 -10.52 8.26 -11.93
C VAL A 135 -10.90 8.75 -10.54
N THR A 136 -12.18 9.05 -10.37
CA THR A 136 -12.81 9.26 -9.07
C THR A 136 -13.75 8.12 -8.76
N ILE A 137 -13.59 7.50 -7.60
CA ILE A 137 -14.45 6.44 -7.09
C ILE A 137 -15.17 6.98 -5.88
N GLY A 138 -16.47 7.20 -6.05
CA GLY A 138 -17.36 7.71 -5.03
C GLY A 138 -17.57 6.76 -3.85
N ARG A 139 -18.24 7.27 -2.82
CA ARG A 139 -18.70 6.46 -1.68
C ARG A 139 -19.55 5.31 -2.19
N ASN A 140 -19.32 4.12 -1.63
CA ASN A 140 -20.01 2.87 -1.95
C ASN A 140 -19.82 2.38 -3.41
N ALA A 141 -18.98 3.04 -4.21
CA ALA A 141 -18.64 2.58 -5.54
C ALA A 141 -17.44 1.62 -5.51
N THR A 142 -17.48 0.55 -6.30
CA THR A 142 -16.34 -0.36 -6.47
C THR A 142 -15.99 -0.49 -7.94
N ILE A 143 -14.74 -0.23 -8.32
CA ILE A 143 -14.19 -0.71 -9.59
C ILE A 143 -13.62 -2.11 -9.36
N ARG A 144 -14.06 -3.10 -10.14
CA ARG A 144 -13.54 -4.47 -10.08
C ARG A 144 -12.90 -4.87 -11.40
N MET A 145 -11.68 -5.42 -11.32
CA MET A 145 -11.02 -6.11 -12.44
C MET A 145 -11.04 -7.62 -12.16
N ALA A 146 -12.08 -8.31 -12.62
CA ALA A 146 -12.26 -9.74 -12.35
C ALA A 146 -11.66 -10.65 -13.45
N GLY A 147 -10.91 -11.68 -13.04
CA GLY A 147 -10.21 -12.62 -13.93
C GLY A 147 -8.77 -12.94 -13.47
N HIS A 148 -7.91 -13.43 -14.36
CA HIS A 148 -6.59 -13.97 -14.04
C HIS A 148 -5.59 -12.87 -13.63
N PRO A 149 -4.81 -13.04 -12.54
CA PRO A 149 -3.96 -11.98 -11.94
C PRO A 149 -2.94 -11.37 -12.91
N HIS A 150 -2.37 -12.18 -13.80
CA HIS A 150 -1.39 -11.70 -14.78
C HIS A 150 -2.00 -11.10 -16.05
N ARG A 151 -3.31 -11.27 -16.27
CA ARG A 151 -3.99 -10.85 -17.51
C ARG A 151 -4.91 -9.66 -17.32
N ASN A 152 -5.18 -9.27 -16.08
CA ASN A 152 -6.10 -8.22 -15.75
C ASN A 152 -5.33 -7.04 -15.16
N SER A 153 -5.19 -5.97 -15.92
CA SER A 153 -4.50 -4.80 -15.44
C SER A 153 -5.31 -3.54 -15.73
N ILE A 154 -5.23 -2.59 -14.81
CA ILE A 154 -5.65 -1.22 -15.05
C ILE A 154 -4.42 -0.33 -15.06
N ARG A 155 -4.37 0.60 -16.02
CA ARG A 155 -3.30 1.59 -16.12
C ARG A 155 -3.87 2.97 -15.94
N PHE A 156 -3.30 3.69 -14.98
CA PHE A 156 -3.62 5.08 -14.67
C PHE A 156 -2.50 5.97 -15.18
N PHE A 157 -2.86 6.96 -16.01
CA PHE A 157 -1.93 7.97 -16.52
C PHE A 157 -1.95 9.24 -15.67
N GLY A 158 -3.08 9.49 -15.00
CA GLY A 158 -3.34 10.66 -14.17
C GLY A 158 -3.67 10.32 -12.72
N ASN A 159 -4.33 11.28 -12.06
CA ASN A 159 -4.82 11.20 -10.69
C ASN A 159 -5.83 10.09 -10.44
N VAL A 160 -5.74 9.46 -9.27
CA VAL A 160 -6.71 8.48 -8.76
C VAL A 160 -7.22 8.97 -7.42
N TRP A 161 -8.54 9.02 -7.25
CA TRP A 161 -9.17 9.37 -5.98
C TRP A 161 -10.23 8.34 -5.59
N VAL A 162 -9.98 7.61 -4.52
CA VAL A 162 -10.94 6.73 -3.86
C VAL A 162 -11.50 7.42 -2.63
N ARG A 163 -12.79 7.76 -2.65
CA ARG A 163 -13.49 8.36 -1.51
C ARG A 163 -13.69 7.34 -0.39
N ALA A 164 -14.05 7.82 0.79
CA ALA A 164 -14.41 6.97 1.91
C ALA A 164 -15.43 5.90 1.47
N THR A 165 -15.25 4.65 1.92
CA THR A 165 -16.02 3.45 1.53
C THR A 165 -15.94 3.00 0.06
N GLY A 166 -15.45 3.84 -0.86
CA GLY A 166 -15.14 3.46 -2.23
C GLY A 166 -13.99 2.45 -2.31
N ARG A 167 -13.94 1.65 -3.38
CA ARG A 167 -12.95 0.56 -3.52
C ARG A 167 -12.44 0.37 -4.94
N ILE A 168 -11.20 -0.08 -5.03
CA ILE A 168 -10.65 -0.73 -6.22
C ILE A 168 -10.37 -2.19 -5.84
N GLU A 169 -10.97 -3.11 -6.59
CA GLU A 169 -10.80 -4.55 -6.43
C GLU A 169 -10.14 -5.13 -7.69
N THR A 170 -8.82 -5.01 -7.76
CA THR A 170 -8.01 -5.64 -8.81
C THR A 170 -7.28 -6.85 -8.24
N TYR A 171 -7.54 -8.05 -8.79
CA TYR A 171 -6.70 -9.22 -8.47
C TYR A 171 -5.38 -9.21 -9.26
N GLY A 172 -5.30 -8.40 -10.33
CA GLY A 172 -4.07 -8.21 -11.09
C GLY A 172 -3.35 -6.90 -10.79
N HIS A 173 -2.68 -6.36 -11.79
CA HIS A 173 -1.78 -5.22 -11.62
C HIS A 173 -2.49 -3.88 -11.82
N MET A 174 -2.23 -2.98 -10.89
CA MET A 174 -2.51 -1.56 -11.05
C MET A 174 -1.21 -0.85 -11.41
N TYR A 175 -1.20 -0.14 -12.54
CA TYR A 175 -0.03 0.60 -13.01
C TYR A 175 -0.24 2.10 -12.89
N PHE A 176 0.77 2.80 -12.37
CA PHE A 176 0.93 4.24 -12.52
C PHE A 176 2.02 4.52 -13.56
N ILE A 177 1.63 5.13 -14.68
CA ILE A 177 2.50 5.36 -15.84
C ILE A 177 2.33 6.78 -16.39
N GLY A 178 3.09 7.11 -17.43
CA GLY A 178 3.10 8.43 -18.06
C GLY A 178 4.15 9.37 -17.47
N ASP A 179 4.11 10.62 -17.93
CA ASP A 179 5.13 11.65 -17.77
C ASP A 179 4.63 12.88 -17.01
N HIS A 180 3.52 12.73 -16.29
CA HIS A 180 2.92 13.77 -15.46
C HIS A 180 3.10 13.47 -13.97
N ASP A 181 3.13 14.49 -13.14
CA ASP A 181 3.05 14.35 -11.69
C ASP A 181 1.58 14.11 -11.27
N THR A 182 1.32 13.03 -10.54
CA THR A 182 -0.04 12.58 -10.21
C THR A 182 -0.21 12.36 -8.71
N PHE A 183 -1.45 12.20 -8.26
CA PHE A 183 -1.74 11.69 -6.92
C PHE A 183 -2.53 10.39 -6.96
N LEU A 184 -2.34 9.57 -5.92
CA LEU A 184 -3.21 8.47 -5.53
C LEU A 184 -3.77 8.80 -4.14
N ARG A 185 -5.02 9.24 -4.09
CA ARG A 185 -5.70 9.57 -2.86
C ARG A 185 -6.67 8.46 -2.49
N GLN A 186 -6.55 7.98 -1.26
CA GLN A 186 -7.57 7.17 -0.62
C GLN A 186 -7.90 7.77 0.73
N ASP A 187 -9.12 8.27 0.85
CA ASP A 187 -9.55 8.89 2.10
C ASP A 187 -9.45 7.89 3.27
N TRP A 188 -9.02 8.39 4.43
CA TRP A 188 -9.03 7.60 5.65
C TRP A 188 -10.45 7.10 5.95
N PRO A 189 -10.61 5.94 6.60
CA PRO A 189 -11.92 5.53 7.08
C PRO A 189 -12.54 6.60 7.99
N GLU A 190 -13.83 6.84 7.81
CA GLU A 190 -14.59 7.87 8.53
C GLU A 190 -14.59 7.67 10.05
N ASP A 191 -14.38 6.44 10.53
CA ASP A 191 -14.30 6.13 11.96
C ASP A 191 -13.06 6.72 12.66
N GLY A 192 -12.09 7.23 11.90
CA GLY A 192 -10.87 7.85 12.40
C GLY A 192 -9.92 6.92 13.18
N LYS A 193 -10.27 5.64 13.37
CA LYS A 193 -9.51 4.70 14.21
C LYS A 193 -8.14 4.42 13.62
N LEU A 194 -8.09 4.16 12.31
CA LEU A 194 -6.83 3.94 11.61
C LEU A 194 -5.94 5.18 11.63
N LYS A 195 -6.52 6.37 11.44
CA LYS A 195 -5.79 7.63 11.47
C LYS A 195 -5.16 7.87 12.84
N LYS A 196 -5.94 7.70 13.91
CA LYS A 196 -5.46 7.82 15.29
C LYS A 196 -4.32 6.83 15.59
N MET A 197 -4.41 5.59 15.11
CA MET A 197 -3.33 4.61 15.28
C MET A 197 -2.06 5.03 14.52
N HIS A 198 -2.19 5.54 13.29
CA HIS A 198 -1.07 6.06 12.53
C HIS A 198 -0.39 7.24 13.23
N ASP A 199 -1.17 8.25 13.61
CA ASP A 199 -0.65 9.50 14.20
C ASP A 199 0.07 9.28 15.52
N LYS A 200 -0.47 8.37 16.34
CA LYS A 200 0.09 8.04 17.66
C LYS A 200 1.10 6.88 17.60
N ARG A 201 1.44 6.39 16.40
CA ARG A 201 2.28 5.20 16.17
C ARG A 201 1.88 4.00 17.04
N LEU A 202 0.58 3.82 17.23
CA LEU A 202 0.05 2.70 18.02
C LEU A 202 0.24 1.40 17.27
N VAL A 203 0.41 0.33 18.03
CA VAL A 203 0.40 -1.02 17.47
C VAL A 203 -1.02 -1.34 17.01
N ALA A 204 -1.17 -1.64 15.71
CA ALA A 204 -2.40 -2.15 15.17
C ALA A 204 -2.56 -3.62 15.64
N PRO A 205 -3.58 -3.91 16.48
CA PRO A 205 -3.73 -5.22 17.08
C PRO A 205 -4.22 -6.23 16.05
N PHE A 206 -3.67 -7.43 16.07
CA PHE A 206 -4.18 -8.56 15.29
C PHE A 206 -5.28 -9.27 16.04
N ASP A 207 -6.47 -9.31 15.44
CA ASP A 207 -7.53 -10.19 15.90
C ASP A 207 -7.38 -11.56 15.22
N PRO A 208 -6.94 -12.61 15.94
CA PRO A 208 -6.76 -13.94 15.38
C PRO A 208 -8.06 -14.65 14.99
N LYS A 209 -9.23 -14.08 15.36
CA LYS A 209 -10.56 -14.59 15.00
C LYS A 209 -11.13 -13.89 13.77
N ALA A 210 -10.68 -12.68 13.44
CA ALA A 210 -11.16 -11.94 12.26
C ALA A 210 -10.49 -12.46 10.97
N LYS A 211 -11.22 -12.43 9.85
CA LYS A 211 -10.63 -12.74 8.54
C LYS A 211 -9.55 -11.70 8.22
N LEU A 212 -8.50 -12.08 7.49
CA LEU A 212 -7.40 -11.18 7.15
C LEU A 212 -7.89 -9.89 6.45
N ASN A 213 -8.88 -10.00 5.57
CA ASN A 213 -9.48 -8.85 4.87
C ASN A 213 -10.34 -7.95 5.79
N ASP A 214 -10.75 -8.45 6.95
CA ASP A 214 -11.59 -7.71 7.90
C ASP A 214 -10.75 -6.91 8.90
N GLN A 215 -9.43 -7.16 8.95
CA GLN A 215 -8.48 -6.43 9.79
C GLN A 215 -8.49 -4.94 9.42
N PRO A 216 -8.37 -4.03 10.39
CA PRO A 216 -8.45 -2.60 10.12
C PRO A 216 -7.52 -2.12 9.00
N TRP A 217 -6.27 -2.58 8.95
CA TRP A 217 -5.30 -2.17 7.92
C TRP A 217 -5.50 -2.83 6.54
N SER A 218 -6.30 -3.89 6.46
CA SER A 218 -6.60 -4.58 5.19
C SER A 218 -7.77 -3.94 4.44
N ARG A 219 -8.62 -3.18 5.13
CA ARG A 219 -9.80 -2.52 4.54
C ARG A 219 -9.48 -1.39 3.55
N GLY A 220 -8.23 -0.92 3.54
CA GLY A 220 -7.71 0.07 2.59
C GLY A 220 -7.08 -0.51 1.32
N ARG A 221 -7.24 -1.82 1.06
CA ARG A 221 -6.58 -2.45 -0.08
C ARG A 221 -7.20 -1.99 -1.41
N ILE A 222 -6.40 -1.39 -2.30
CA ILE A 222 -6.85 -0.93 -3.63
C ILE A 222 -6.42 -1.83 -4.78
N THR A 223 -5.43 -2.68 -4.58
CA THR A 223 -4.99 -3.63 -5.60
C THR A 223 -4.31 -4.81 -4.97
N TYR A 224 -4.21 -5.93 -5.69
CA TYR A 224 -3.32 -7.02 -5.30
C TYR A 224 -1.87 -6.66 -5.62
N PHE A 225 -1.58 -6.25 -6.87
CA PHE A 225 -0.24 -5.86 -7.29
C PHE A 225 -0.20 -4.39 -7.73
N LEU A 226 0.82 -3.64 -7.30
CA LEU A 226 1.03 -2.24 -7.70
C LEU A 226 2.35 -2.08 -8.42
N ILE A 227 2.34 -1.46 -9.58
CA ILE A 227 3.54 -1.10 -10.33
C ILE A 227 3.58 0.41 -10.55
N HIS A 228 4.59 1.07 -10.01
CA HIS A 228 4.92 2.46 -10.30
C HIS A 228 6.01 2.49 -11.37
N ASN A 229 5.69 3.03 -12.55
CA ASN A 229 6.60 3.08 -13.70
C ASN A 229 6.39 4.39 -14.48
N LYS A 230 6.67 5.52 -13.81
CA LYS A 230 6.58 6.87 -14.39
C LYS A 230 7.86 7.22 -15.13
N LYS A 231 7.79 8.21 -16.03
CA LYS A 231 9.00 8.82 -16.62
C LYS A 231 9.94 9.29 -15.50
N GLU A 232 11.25 9.27 -15.77
CA GLU A 232 12.25 9.81 -14.85
C GLU A 232 11.91 11.25 -14.44
N GLY A 233 12.11 11.57 -13.16
CA GLY A 233 11.73 12.86 -12.57
C GLY A 233 10.24 13.07 -12.33
N LYS A 234 9.37 12.13 -12.74
CA LYS A 234 7.92 12.23 -12.55
C LYS A 234 7.42 11.36 -11.42
N SER A 235 6.36 11.85 -10.76
CA SER A 235 5.93 11.33 -9.48
C SER A 235 4.48 10.84 -9.43
N THR A 236 4.22 9.96 -8.47
CA THR A 236 2.88 9.70 -7.94
C THR A 236 2.94 9.91 -6.42
N GLU A 237 2.11 10.82 -5.89
CA GLU A 237 2.02 11.08 -4.45
C GLU A 237 0.79 10.40 -3.83
N VAL A 238 1.04 9.50 -2.88
CA VAL A 238 0.03 8.78 -2.12
C VAL A 238 -0.48 9.66 -0.97
N ILE A 239 -1.80 9.84 -0.90
CA ILE A 239 -2.46 10.68 0.10
C ILE A 239 -3.50 9.84 0.85
N GLY A 240 -3.43 9.84 2.17
CA GLY A 240 -4.34 9.12 3.04
C GLY A 240 -3.84 7.73 3.43
N PHE A 241 -4.71 6.71 3.42
CA PHE A 241 -4.35 5.34 3.78
C PHE A 241 -4.56 4.39 2.61
N VAL A 242 -3.45 3.96 2.02
CA VAL A 242 -3.44 3.03 0.88
C VAL A 242 -2.80 1.72 1.27
N SER A 243 -3.40 0.62 0.86
CA SER A 243 -2.71 -0.67 0.91
C SER A 243 -2.82 -1.50 -0.37
N THR A 244 -1.85 -2.38 -0.57
CA THR A 244 -1.83 -3.38 -1.65
C THR A 244 -1.88 -4.78 -1.05
N GLY A 245 -2.37 -5.74 -1.82
CA GLY A 245 -2.60 -7.11 -1.39
C GLY A 245 -1.36 -7.98 -1.40
N ASP A 246 -0.36 -7.63 -2.20
CA ASP A 246 0.87 -8.38 -2.46
C ASP A 246 1.92 -7.47 -3.13
N GLU A 247 2.59 -7.91 -4.20
CA GLU A 247 3.76 -7.25 -4.81
C GLU A 247 3.59 -5.75 -5.08
N VAL A 248 4.64 -5.00 -4.72
CA VAL A 248 4.79 -3.60 -5.10
C VAL A 248 6.13 -3.44 -5.83
N GLY A 249 6.07 -2.97 -7.07
CA GLY A 249 7.23 -2.67 -7.89
C GLY A 249 7.34 -1.20 -8.21
N ILE A 250 8.32 -0.52 -7.63
CA ILE A 250 8.70 0.85 -7.97
C ILE A 250 9.83 0.76 -9.00
N LYS A 251 9.46 0.74 -10.28
CA LYS A 251 10.38 0.46 -11.40
C LYS A 251 11.16 1.70 -11.84
N SER A 252 10.55 2.87 -11.79
CA SER A 252 11.09 4.16 -12.25
C SER A 252 10.27 5.32 -11.68
N GLY A 253 10.80 6.54 -11.81
CA GLY A 253 10.17 7.76 -11.29
C GLY A 253 10.23 7.89 -9.77
N ILE A 254 9.41 8.79 -9.23
CA ILE A 254 9.39 9.16 -7.80
C ILE A 254 8.06 8.73 -7.16
N PHE A 255 8.08 7.71 -6.32
CA PHE A 255 6.93 7.29 -5.53
C PHE A 255 6.92 8.02 -4.17
N ILE A 256 5.96 8.91 -3.95
CA ILE A 256 5.90 9.75 -2.76
C ILE A 256 4.78 9.24 -1.83
N VAL A 257 5.06 9.12 -0.54
CA VAL A 257 4.01 9.01 0.50
C VAL A 257 3.89 10.37 1.16
N GLY A 258 2.75 11.02 0.94
CA GLY A 258 2.47 12.38 1.36
C GLY A 258 2.37 12.55 2.87
N ARG A 259 2.22 13.81 3.32
CA ARG A 259 2.17 14.15 4.75
C ARG A 259 1.07 13.41 5.48
N ASP A 260 1.35 12.93 6.69
CA ASP A 260 0.41 12.16 7.52
C ASP A 260 -0.29 11.00 6.78
N SER A 261 0.37 10.45 5.74
CA SER A 261 -0.18 9.39 4.89
C SER A 261 0.56 8.08 5.13
N ARG A 262 -0.11 6.98 4.81
CA ARG A 262 0.40 5.64 5.02
C ARG A 262 0.17 4.76 3.81
N PHE A 263 1.24 4.12 3.35
CA PHE A 263 1.23 3.10 2.32
C PHE A 263 1.66 1.75 2.89
N LEU A 264 0.87 0.69 2.65
CA LEU A 264 1.15 -0.65 3.15
C LEU A 264 1.08 -1.73 2.06
N SER A 265 2.12 -2.54 1.91
CA SER A 265 2.08 -3.77 1.13
C SER A 265 1.73 -4.96 2.02
N ILE A 266 0.50 -5.46 2.01
CA ILE A 266 0.02 -6.43 3.02
C ILE A 266 0.18 -7.91 2.63
N GLY A 267 0.61 -8.24 1.42
CA GLY A 267 0.85 -9.64 1.04
C GLY A 267 2.25 -10.10 1.40
N PRO A 268 2.60 -11.36 1.14
CA PRO A 268 3.92 -11.91 1.44
C PRO A 268 5.04 -11.40 0.52
N ALA A 269 4.73 -10.83 -0.63
CA ALA A 269 5.77 -10.39 -1.56
C ALA A 269 6.44 -9.08 -1.14
N SER A 270 7.72 -8.94 -1.52
CA SER A 270 8.54 -7.79 -1.16
C SER A 270 8.10 -6.54 -1.92
N MET A 271 8.29 -5.39 -1.28
CA MET A 271 8.36 -4.12 -2.01
C MET A 271 9.72 -4.03 -2.71
N SER A 272 9.72 -3.83 -4.02
CA SER A 272 10.95 -3.66 -4.81
C SER A 272 11.09 -2.22 -5.30
N VAL A 273 12.29 -1.66 -5.12
CA VAL A 273 12.67 -0.35 -5.64
C VAL A 273 13.86 -0.56 -6.56
N ASN A 274 13.64 -0.35 -7.86
CA ASN A 274 14.65 -0.60 -8.88
C ASN A 274 15.66 0.54 -8.99
N LYS A 275 16.81 0.25 -9.62
CA LYS A 275 17.83 1.25 -9.93
C LYS A 275 17.21 2.44 -10.67
N GLY A 276 17.56 3.66 -10.26
CA GLY A 276 17.04 4.92 -10.82
C GLY A 276 15.63 5.30 -10.31
N ALA A 277 14.98 4.45 -9.53
CA ALA A 277 13.70 4.77 -8.90
C ALA A 277 13.90 5.34 -7.49
N LYS A 278 12.95 6.18 -7.06
CA LYS A 278 13.00 6.86 -5.77
C LYS A 278 11.71 6.67 -4.98
N VAL A 279 11.83 6.41 -3.68
CA VAL A 279 10.73 6.50 -2.72
C VAL A 279 10.98 7.70 -1.82
N VAL A 280 9.96 8.54 -1.61
CA VAL A 280 10.04 9.70 -0.72
C VAL A 280 8.94 9.64 0.33
N LEU A 281 9.29 9.81 1.59
CA LEU A 281 8.38 9.84 2.71
C LEU A 281 8.34 11.26 3.29
N MET A 282 7.18 11.91 3.24
CA MET A 282 6.99 13.29 3.74
C MET A 282 6.74 13.31 5.27
N ASP A 283 6.50 14.49 5.83
CA ASP A 283 6.29 14.66 7.29
C ASP A 283 5.25 13.69 7.86
N GLY A 284 5.66 12.88 8.83
CA GLY A 284 4.79 11.90 9.50
C GLY A 284 4.36 10.73 8.61
N ALA A 285 4.81 10.67 7.35
CA ALA A 285 4.46 9.63 6.41
C ALA A 285 5.03 8.28 6.81
N MET A 286 4.38 7.21 6.39
CA MET A 286 4.86 5.85 6.61
C MET A 286 4.68 4.98 5.37
N CYS A 287 5.74 4.31 4.95
CA CYS A 287 5.69 3.28 3.92
C CYS A 287 6.20 1.97 4.49
N SER A 288 5.45 0.88 4.34
CA SER A 288 5.80 -0.39 4.98
C SER A 288 5.22 -1.62 4.29
N HIS A 289 5.76 -2.78 4.65
CA HIS A 289 5.23 -4.09 4.29
C HIS A 289 4.39 -4.67 5.43
N GLY A 290 3.06 -4.66 5.30
CA GLY A 290 2.03 -4.89 6.32
C GLY A 290 1.96 -6.27 7.01
N GLN A 291 2.93 -7.17 6.79
CA GLN A 291 2.99 -8.47 7.47
C GLN A 291 4.36 -8.73 8.08
N ASN A 292 4.39 -9.48 9.18
CA ASN A 292 5.64 -10.05 9.72
C ASN A 292 5.81 -11.46 9.14
N GLN A 293 6.88 -11.75 8.40
CA GLN A 293 7.03 -13.03 7.69
C GLN A 293 8.41 -13.66 7.89
N PHE A 294 8.50 -15.00 7.89
CA PHE A 294 9.77 -15.69 8.16
C PHE A 294 10.63 -15.94 6.90
N GLY A 295 10.06 -15.95 5.70
CA GLY A 295 10.76 -16.44 4.50
C GLY A 295 11.19 -15.38 3.48
N ASN A 296 10.37 -14.36 3.24
CA ASN A 296 10.64 -13.38 2.19
C ASN A 296 11.05 -12.04 2.80
N LYS A 297 11.78 -11.17 2.10
CA LYS A 297 12.11 -9.81 2.59
C LYS A 297 10.90 -8.88 2.45
N ASP A 298 10.77 -7.92 3.34
CA ASP A 298 9.78 -6.84 3.29
C ASP A 298 10.14 -5.85 2.17
N TRP A 299 11.42 -5.52 2.06
CA TRP A 299 11.96 -4.53 1.11
C TRP A 299 13.17 -5.05 0.34
N ASN A 300 13.24 -4.67 -0.92
CA ASN A 300 14.39 -4.84 -1.80
C ASN A 300 14.70 -3.53 -2.51
N VAL A 301 15.64 -2.75 -1.97
CA VAL A 301 16.11 -1.49 -2.56
C VAL A 301 17.38 -1.77 -3.34
N ALA A 302 17.32 -1.69 -4.67
CA ALA A 302 18.44 -1.98 -5.55
C ALA A 302 19.55 -0.93 -5.46
N GLY A 303 20.77 -1.31 -5.87
CA GLY A 303 21.87 -0.34 -6.02
C GLY A 303 21.51 0.76 -7.03
N GLY A 304 21.76 2.01 -6.65
CA GLY A 304 21.37 3.19 -7.42
C GLY A 304 19.88 3.54 -7.33
N ALA A 305 19.13 2.93 -6.41
CA ALA A 305 17.81 3.40 -6.00
C ALA A 305 17.93 4.27 -4.73
N GLU A 306 16.91 5.08 -4.44
CA GLU A 306 16.89 5.93 -3.25
C GLU A 306 15.60 5.75 -2.44
N VAL A 307 15.72 5.75 -1.12
CA VAL A 307 14.62 5.97 -0.18
C VAL A 307 14.94 7.16 0.70
N THR A 308 14.05 8.14 0.70
CA THR A 308 14.33 9.43 1.34
C THR A 308 13.21 9.86 2.29
N GLY A 309 13.60 10.52 3.38
CA GLY A 309 12.69 11.27 4.24
C GLY A 309 12.75 12.75 3.85
N GLY A 310 11.67 13.26 3.25
CA GLY A 310 11.63 14.59 2.64
C GLY A 310 12.50 14.71 1.38
N THR A 311 12.55 15.91 0.82
CA THR A 311 13.44 16.30 -0.27
C THR A 311 14.14 17.63 0.08
N PRO A 312 15.18 18.06 -0.66
CA PRO A 312 15.78 19.37 -0.44
C PRO A 312 14.77 20.53 -0.47
N ASP A 313 13.77 20.46 -1.36
CA ASP A 313 12.71 21.46 -1.52
C ASP A 313 11.50 21.25 -0.58
N ARG A 314 11.32 20.04 -0.05
CA ARG A 314 10.26 19.68 0.92
C ARG A 314 10.88 18.98 2.13
N PRO A 315 11.68 19.69 2.94
CA PRO A 315 12.44 19.08 4.02
C PRO A 315 11.55 18.71 5.22
N LEU A 316 11.98 17.71 5.99
CA LEU A 316 11.25 17.17 7.12
C LEU A 316 11.25 18.10 8.34
N LYS A 317 10.06 18.36 8.85
CA LYS A 317 9.80 18.97 10.17
C LYS A 317 9.47 17.92 11.22
N ARG A 318 9.06 16.72 10.79
CA ARG A 318 8.80 15.56 11.66
C ARG A 318 9.41 14.32 11.02
N ASP A 319 9.70 13.34 11.84
CA ASP A 319 10.15 12.02 11.37
C ASP A 319 9.23 11.44 10.29
N ALA A 320 9.85 10.75 9.33
CA ALA A 320 9.18 9.93 8.34
C ALA A 320 9.62 8.47 8.50
N TYR A 321 8.73 7.51 8.26
CA TYR A 321 8.89 6.14 8.72
C TYR A 321 9.00 5.11 7.59
N PHE A 322 10.20 4.57 7.43
CA PHE A 322 10.45 3.37 6.64
C PHE A 322 10.16 2.14 7.51
N GLY A 323 8.97 1.59 7.36
CA GLY A 323 8.48 0.47 8.15
C GLY A 323 8.92 -0.88 7.59
N VAL A 324 9.33 -1.75 8.49
CA VAL A 324 9.57 -3.17 8.20
C VAL A 324 8.84 -4.05 9.21
N GLY A 325 8.59 -5.31 8.88
CA GLY A 325 8.09 -6.30 9.84
C GLY A 325 9.12 -6.60 10.93
N TYR A 326 8.77 -7.40 11.93
CA TYR A 326 9.73 -7.97 12.89
C TYR A 326 9.83 -9.48 12.70
N ARG A 327 10.98 -10.06 13.03
CA ARG A 327 11.25 -11.50 12.83
C ARG A 327 12.19 -12.02 13.88
N ASN A 328 12.14 -13.33 14.11
CA ASN A 328 13.18 -14.03 14.86
C ASN A 328 14.40 -14.29 13.96
N TRP A 329 15.03 -13.21 13.50
CA TRP A 329 16.20 -13.22 12.62
C TRP A 329 17.39 -13.96 13.25
N MET A 330 17.62 -13.74 14.54
CA MET A 330 18.74 -14.31 15.30
C MET A 330 18.53 -15.78 15.70
N ASN A 331 17.44 -16.42 15.26
CA ASN A 331 17.11 -17.80 15.59
C ASN A 331 17.14 -18.07 17.11
N LEU A 332 16.62 -17.11 17.88
CA LEU A 332 16.55 -17.21 19.34
C LEU A 332 15.51 -18.27 19.72
N PRO A 333 15.70 -19.00 20.83
CA PRO A 333 14.65 -19.85 21.38
C PRO A 333 13.38 -19.05 21.60
N ILE A 334 12.24 -19.57 21.15
CA ILE A 334 10.93 -18.94 21.38
C ILE A 334 10.37 -19.50 22.70
N PRO A 335 10.07 -18.65 23.70
CA PRO A 335 9.55 -19.11 24.98
C PRO A 335 8.31 -20.02 24.84
N GLY A 336 8.31 -21.13 25.59
CA GLY A 336 7.20 -22.07 25.62
C GLY A 336 7.01 -22.91 24.35
N LEU A 337 8.02 -23.00 23.48
CA LEU A 337 8.02 -23.88 22.31
C LEU A 337 9.24 -24.84 22.38
N LYS A 338 8.99 -26.15 22.58
CA LYS A 338 10.05 -27.18 22.70
C LYS A 338 10.64 -27.53 21.32
N ASN A 339 11.97 -27.42 21.18
CA ASN A 339 12.82 -28.00 20.12
C ASN A 339 12.36 -27.86 18.65
N HIS A 340 12.42 -26.64 18.11
CA HIS A 340 12.28 -26.39 16.66
C HIS A 340 13.59 -26.56 15.84
N ARG A 341 14.69 -26.99 16.47
CA ARG A 341 15.99 -27.22 15.78
C ARG A 341 16.05 -28.49 14.93
N LYS A 342 14.97 -29.28 14.81
CA LYS A 342 15.01 -30.50 13.98
C LYS A 342 15.17 -30.11 12.50
N LYS A 343 16.33 -30.44 11.94
CA LYS A 343 16.63 -30.37 10.50
C LYS A 343 15.50 -31.06 9.73
N ALA A 344 15.09 -30.44 8.63
CA ALA A 344 14.06 -30.95 7.74
C ALA A 344 14.51 -32.28 7.09
N ASN A 345 14.05 -33.43 7.59
CA ASN A 345 14.05 -34.66 6.79
C ASN A 345 12.84 -34.63 5.86
N GLN A 346 13.08 -34.49 4.55
CA GLN A 346 12.19 -33.99 3.50
C GLN A 346 10.86 -34.74 3.22
N THR A 347 10.54 -35.87 3.84
CA THR A 347 9.68 -36.83 3.13
C THR A 347 8.16 -36.80 3.35
N THR A 348 7.58 -36.33 4.46
CA THR A 348 6.10 -36.45 4.62
C THR A 348 5.47 -35.32 5.47
N GLY A 349 4.57 -34.54 4.88
CA GLY A 349 3.66 -33.58 5.57
C GLY A 349 4.01 -32.08 5.44
N PRO A 350 3.01 -31.18 5.57
CA PRO A 350 3.23 -29.73 5.56
C PRO A 350 4.00 -29.31 6.81
N LYS A 351 5.32 -29.24 6.70
CA LYS A 351 6.21 -28.86 7.80
C LYS A 351 6.06 -27.37 8.08
N LEU A 352 5.95 -27.04 9.36
CA LEU A 352 6.05 -25.66 9.85
C LEU A 352 7.51 -25.21 9.72
N TYR A 353 7.82 -24.53 8.63
CA TYR A 353 9.11 -23.86 8.49
C TYR A 353 9.09 -22.56 9.31
N TYR A 354 9.29 -22.65 10.62
CA TYR A 354 9.82 -21.51 11.39
C TYR A 354 11.32 -21.30 11.12
N GLY A 355 11.80 -21.85 10.00
CA GLY A 355 13.19 -21.84 9.60
C GLY A 355 13.59 -20.43 9.24
N TYR A 356 14.42 -19.86 10.11
CA TYR A 356 15.44 -18.87 9.78
C TYR A 356 14.88 -17.63 9.07
N GLY A 357 14.54 -16.60 9.86
CA GLY A 357 14.21 -15.30 9.30
C GLY A 357 15.30 -14.86 8.33
N ARG A 358 14.95 -14.47 7.10
CA ARG A 358 15.80 -13.61 6.27
C ARG A 358 15.73 -12.16 6.77
N TYR A 359 16.70 -11.30 6.43
CA TYR A 359 16.65 -9.87 6.81
C TYR A 359 15.30 -9.29 6.40
N ASN A 360 14.76 -8.41 7.23
CA ASN A 360 13.52 -7.72 6.91
C ASN A 360 13.68 -6.89 5.64
N ALA A 361 14.75 -6.12 5.53
CA ALA A 361 15.03 -5.33 4.34
C ALA A 361 16.40 -5.70 3.77
N TYR A 362 16.48 -5.72 2.45
CA TYR A 362 17.73 -5.74 1.70
C TYR A 362 17.90 -4.39 1.00
N ILE A 363 18.87 -3.61 1.44
CA ILE A 363 19.02 -2.21 1.02
C ILE A 363 20.41 -2.05 0.41
N SER A 364 20.50 -2.03 -0.91
CA SER A 364 21.74 -1.72 -1.65
C SER A 364 21.74 -0.32 -2.25
N GLY A 365 20.61 0.40 -2.16
CA GLY A 365 20.49 1.82 -2.51
C GLY A 365 20.69 2.73 -1.30
N ASP A 366 20.35 4.01 -1.46
CA ASP A 366 20.62 5.04 -0.46
C ASP A 366 19.43 5.26 0.48
N LEU A 367 19.74 5.62 1.73
CA LEU A 367 18.77 6.04 2.74
C LEU A 367 19.13 7.45 3.22
N ILE A 368 18.30 8.45 2.90
CA ILE A 368 18.66 9.85 3.16
C ILE A 368 17.51 10.60 3.82
N GLY A 369 17.75 11.19 5.00
CA GLY A 369 16.88 12.18 5.61
C GLY A 369 17.28 13.62 5.23
N TYR A 370 16.30 14.41 4.80
CA TYR A 370 16.44 15.84 4.52
C TYR A 370 15.70 16.65 5.60
N PRO A 371 16.26 16.84 6.81
CA PRO A 371 15.64 17.67 7.83
C PRO A 371 15.57 19.14 7.40
N ALA A 372 14.52 19.83 7.82
CA ALA A 372 14.46 21.29 7.74
C ALA A 372 15.54 21.92 8.62
N GLN A 373 15.94 23.15 8.32
CA GLN A 373 16.91 23.86 9.15
C GLN A 373 16.40 23.95 10.61
N GLY A 374 17.26 23.58 11.56
CA GLY A 374 16.93 23.52 12.99
C GLY A 374 16.08 22.33 13.42
N SER A 375 15.67 21.45 12.49
CA SER A 375 14.88 20.25 12.78
C SER A 375 15.78 19.05 13.12
N ASP A 376 15.37 18.26 14.11
CA ASP A 376 15.97 16.96 14.44
C ASP A 376 15.30 15.79 13.69
N ALA A 377 14.35 16.08 12.79
CA ALA A 377 13.63 15.06 12.03
C ALA A 377 14.58 14.15 11.23
N ARG A 378 14.20 12.88 11.11
CA ARG A 378 14.97 11.85 10.40
C ARG A 378 14.11 11.01 9.48
N LEU A 379 14.77 10.31 8.57
CA LEU A 379 14.23 9.07 8.03
C LEU A 379 14.43 7.98 9.09
N VAL A 380 13.34 7.37 9.55
CA VAL A 380 13.35 6.39 10.64
C VAL A 380 13.08 5.00 10.08
N VAL A 381 14.04 4.09 10.21
CA VAL A 381 13.87 2.66 9.91
C VAL A 381 13.40 1.95 11.17
N CYS A 382 12.19 1.39 11.17
CA CYS A 382 11.57 0.87 12.40
C CYS A 382 10.62 -0.30 12.16
N TRP A 383 10.20 -0.98 13.24
CA TRP A 383 9.07 -1.89 13.14
C TRP A 383 7.79 -1.12 12.80
N GLN A 384 7.06 -1.66 11.83
CA GLN A 384 5.84 -1.07 11.29
C GLN A 384 4.61 -1.01 12.21
N ARG A 385 4.75 -1.48 13.46
CA ARG A 385 3.69 -1.48 14.47
C ARG A 385 2.40 -2.19 14.01
N ILE A 386 2.54 -3.24 13.19
CA ILE A 386 1.43 -4.14 12.87
C ILE A 386 1.76 -5.47 13.51
N SER A 387 0.89 -5.91 14.43
CA SER A 387 1.07 -7.12 15.22
C SER A 387 0.54 -8.37 14.49
N SER A 388 0.60 -8.41 13.17
CA SER A 388 0.15 -9.55 12.36
C SER A 388 1.29 -10.16 11.56
N GLY A 389 1.40 -11.48 11.62
CA GLY A 389 2.32 -12.26 10.80
C GLY A 389 1.89 -12.42 9.33
N GLY A 390 2.52 -13.35 8.66
CA GLY A 390 2.14 -13.96 7.41
C GLY A 390 3.00 -15.21 7.32
N ALA A 391 2.41 -16.40 7.15
CA ALA A 391 3.22 -17.62 7.01
C ALA A 391 4.03 -17.65 5.70
N GLY A 392 3.85 -16.65 4.83
CA GLY A 392 4.35 -16.71 3.47
C GLY A 392 3.88 -18.00 2.78
N SER A 393 4.72 -18.53 1.90
CA SER A 393 4.54 -19.82 1.23
C SER A 393 4.81 -21.05 2.11
N TRP A 394 5.05 -20.88 3.42
CA TRP A 394 5.79 -21.85 4.23
C TRP A 394 5.01 -22.50 5.40
N GLY A 395 3.68 -22.35 5.48
CA GLY A 395 2.90 -23.10 6.47
C GLY A 395 1.47 -22.62 6.68
N ARG A 396 0.76 -23.27 7.62
CA ARG A 396 -0.55 -22.81 8.09
C ARG A 396 -0.37 -21.44 8.77
N GLY A 397 -0.84 -20.39 8.11
CA GLY A 397 -0.79 -19.00 8.60
C GLY A 397 -1.09 -18.90 10.08
N ASP A 398 -2.23 -19.46 10.48
CA ASP A 398 -2.86 -19.32 11.79
C ASP A 398 -1.97 -19.74 12.97
N GLU A 399 -1.12 -20.75 12.84
CA GLU A 399 -0.23 -21.17 13.92
C GLU A 399 0.92 -20.20 14.16
N ALA A 400 1.57 -19.73 13.08
CA ALA A 400 2.61 -18.72 13.19
C ALA A 400 2.05 -17.43 13.80
N PHE A 401 0.85 -17.03 13.35
CA PHE A 401 0.10 -15.88 13.86
C PHE A 401 -0.21 -15.98 15.35
N LYS A 402 -0.72 -17.13 15.81
CA LYS A 402 -1.25 -17.29 17.18
C LYS A 402 -0.18 -17.70 18.20
N LYS A 403 0.82 -18.48 17.78
CA LYS A 403 1.76 -19.13 18.72
C LYS A 403 3.14 -18.49 18.74
N VAL A 404 3.61 -17.93 17.62
CA VAL A 404 5.00 -17.46 17.49
C VAL A 404 5.13 -15.95 17.61
N PHE A 405 4.50 -15.19 16.72
CA PHE A 405 4.65 -13.73 16.68
C PHE A 405 4.31 -13.00 17.98
N PRO A 406 3.33 -13.43 18.79
CA PRO A 406 3.06 -12.84 20.10
C PRO A 406 4.15 -13.10 21.16
N ARG A 407 5.04 -14.08 20.93
CA ARG A 407 6.05 -14.53 21.90
C ARG A 407 7.47 -14.06 21.58
N ILE A 408 7.65 -13.35 20.47
CA ILE A 408 8.96 -12.80 20.08
C ILE A 408 8.95 -11.29 20.30
N ALA A 409 10.06 -10.75 20.78
CA ALA A 409 10.23 -9.32 20.88
C ALA A 409 10.15 -8.70 19.46
N PRO A 410 9.41 -7.60 19.27
CA PRO A 410 9.24 -7.00 17.95
C PRO A 410 10.47 -6.19 17.56
N LYS A 411 11.52 -6.90 17.14
CA LYS A 411 12.79 -6.34 16.72
C LYS A 411 13.07 -6.64 15.25
N ILE A 412 13.80 -5.73 14.62
CA ILE A 412 14.06 -5.75 13.18
C ILE A 412 15.52 -6.10 12.90
N GLY A 413 15.75 -6.67 11.71
CA GLY A 413 17.09 -6.86 11.15
C GLY A 413 17.13 -6.42 9.68
N VAL A 414 18.15 -5.67 9.28
CA VAL A 414 18.29 -5.09 7.94
C VAL A 414 19.66 -5.42 7.37
N PHE A 415 19.71 -5.73 6.08
CA PHE A 415 20.95 -5.82 5.32
C PHE A 415 21.19 -4.50 4.58
N ILE A 416 22.36 -3.91 4.75
CA ILE A 416 22.82 -2.72 4.04
C ILE A 416 24.02 -3.10 3.15
N GLY A 417 23.86 -2.91 1.84
CA GLY A 417 24.86 -3.18 0.82
C GLY A 417 26.02 -2.19 0.86
N GLY A 418 27.19 -2.61 0.35
CA GLY A 418 28.45 -1.89 0.57
C GLY A 418 28.55 -0.50 -0.09
N ALA A 419 27.75 -0.22 -1.12
CA ALA A 419 27.75 1.08 -1.81
C ALA A 419 26.66 2.06 -1.30
N SER A 420 25.85 1.66 -0.32
CA SER A 420 24.74 2.47 0.17
C SER A 420 25.21 3.70 0.95
N MET A 421 24.71 4.88 0.58
CA MET A 421 24.84 6.09 1.37
C MET A 421 23.74 6.18 2.42
N LEU A 422 24.13 6.29 3.69
CA LEU A 422 23.21 6.55 4.79
C LEU A 422 23.51 7.94 5.39
N LYS A 423 22.50 8.81 5.39
CA LYS A 423 22.60 10.18 5.92
C LYS A 423 21.35 10.59 6.68
N ASN A 424 21.49 11.11 7.92
CA ASN A 424 20.38 11.55 8.77
C ASN A 424 19.30 10.47 8.96
N VAL A 425 19.74 9.24 9.24
CA VAL A 425 18.86 8.08 9.45
C VAL A 425 18.86 7.72 10.93
N ARG A 426 17.66 7.44 11.47
CA ARG A 426 17.51 6.82 12.78
C ARG A 426 17.05 5.37 12.61
N PHE A 427 17.65 4.45 13.35
CA PHE A 427 17.12 3.10 13.46
C PHE A 427 16.42 2.93 14.82
N ASP A 428 15.20 2.41 14.78
CA ASP A 428 14.44 2.00 15.96
C ASP A 428 14.24 0.47 15.93
N ASP A 429 14.02 -0.13 17.10
CA ASP A 429 13.67 -1.54 17.26
C ASP A 429 14.72 -2.56 16.77
N LEU A 430 15.99 -2.20 16.67
CA LEU A 430 17.02 -3.15 16.20
C LEU A 430 17.32 -4.26 17.21
N HIS A 431 17.59 -5.45 16.68
CA HIS A 431 18.38 -6.48 17.37
C HIS A 431 19.85 -6.05 17.53
N ARG A 432 20.54 -6.64 18.51
CA ARG A 432 22.02 -6.69 18.49
C ARG A 432 22.48 -7.44 17.24
N GLY A 433 23.44 -6.90 16.52
CA GLY A 433 23.84 -7.36 15.18
C GLY A 433 22.72 -7.25 14.13
N GLY A 434 21.69 -6.42 14.38
CA GLY A 434 20.53 -6.26 13.52
C GLY A 434 20.82 -5.48 12.24
N ILE A 435 21.91 -4.72 12.16
CA ILE A 435 22.39 -4.12 10.92
C ILE A 435 23.49 -5.03 10.37
N VAL A 436 23.27 -5.58 9.20
CA VAL A 436 24.22 -6.48 8.57
C VAL A 436 24.79 -5.89 7.30
N VAL A 437 26.11 -5.92 7.20
CA VAL A 437 26.88 -5.27 6.14
C VAL A 437 27.93 -6.22 5.58
N PRO A 438 28.34 -6.07 4.31
CA PRO A 438 29.44 -6.85 3.76
C PRO A 438 30.82 -6.41 4.29
N ASN A 439 30.93 -5.20 4.84
CA ASN A 439 32.15 -4.64 5.42
C ASN A 439 31.77 -3.66 6.54
N ALA A 440 32.14 -3.93 7.79
CA ALA A 440 31.79 -3.08 8.93
C ALA A 440 32.38 -1.66 8.83
N ASN A 441 33.46 -1.47 8.07
CA ASN A 441 34.04 -0.14 7.87
C ASN A 441 33.13 0.81 7.08
N VAL A 442 32.12 0.30 6.38
CA VAL A 442 31.14 1.15 5.67
C VAL A 442 30.43 2.10 6.65
N PHE A 443 30.29 1.73 7.92
CA PHE A 443 29.70 2.59 8.94
C PHE A 443 30.43 3.95 9.08
N LYS A 444 31.74 3.98 8.82
CA LYS A 444 32.55 5.20 8.92
C LYS A 444 32.20 6.24 7.84
N SER A 445 31.59 5.82 6.73
CA SER A 445 31.14 6.74 5.67
C SER A 445 29.73 7.28 5.90
N TRP A 446 28.97 6.67 6.81
CA TRP A 446 27.61 7.09 7.13
C TRP A 446 27.61 8.36 7.97
N LYS A 447 26.61 9.22 7.75
CA LYS A 447 26.56 10.56 8.38
C LYS A 447 25.31 10.71 9.24
N ASN A 448 25.48 11.18 10.48
CA ASN A 448 24.39 11.48 11.42
C ASN A 448 23.43 10.30 11.65
N ILE A 449 24.00 9.13 11.93
CA ILE A 449 23.23 7.92 12.24
C ILE A 449 22.95 7.86 13.74
N THR A 450 21.69 7.61 14.09
CA THR A 450 21.27 7.50 15.50
C THR A 450 20.46 6.23 15.76
N PHE A 451 20.39 5.83 17.02
CA PHE A 451 19.68 4.63 17.47
C PHE A 451 18.65 5.01 18.54
N GLY A 452 17.39 4.70 18.27
CA GLY A 452 16.28 5.00 19.19
C GLY A 452 16.25 4.10 20.42
N ALA A 453 15.45 4.48 21.41
CA ALA A 453 15.30 3.74 22.67
C ALA A 453 14.71 2.32 22.48
N GLY A 454 14.06 2.06 21.35
CA GLY A 454 13.56 0.73 21.00
C GLY A 454 14.66 -0.27 20.62
N CYS A 455 15.90 0.14 20.37
CA CYS A 455 16.99 -0.78 20.02
C CYS A 455 17.49 -1.56 21.26
N LEU A 456 18.01 -2.77 21.05
CA LEU A 456 18.64 -3.58 22.14
C LEU A 456 20.02 -3.07 22.59
N SER A 457 20.54 -2.05 21.91
CA SER A 457 21.74 -1.30 22.28
C SER A 457 21.69 0.09 21.64
N LYS A 458 22.54 0.99 22.11
CA LYS A 458 22.86 2.27 21.45
C LYS A 458 24.29 2.32 20.90
N ASP A 459 25.12 1.31 21.21
CA ASP A 459 26.49 1.20 20.70
C ASP A 459 26.46 0.62 19.27
N PRO A 460 26.93 1.36 18.24
CA PRO A 460 27.02 0.83 16.88
C PRO A 460 27.76 -0.51 16.79
N LYS A 461 28.79 -0.73 17.64
CA LYS A 461 29.59 -1.98 17.64
C LYS A 461 28.79 -3.20 18.07
N GLU A 462 27.70 -3.01 18.80
CA GLU A 462 26.78 -4.08 19.21
C GLU A 462 25.63 -4.28 18.22
N LEU A 463 25.33 -3.27 17.40
CA LEU A 463 24.22 -3.30 16.44
C LEU A 463 24.65 -3.72 15.04
N ILE A 464 25.92 -3.54 14.68
CA ILE A 464 26.44 -3.80 13.34
C ILE A 464 27.20 -5.12 13.31
N ARG A 465 26.91 -5.94 12.31
CA ARG A 465 27.56 -7.21 12.05
C ARG A 465 28.08 -7.25 10.61
N GLU A 466 29.35 -7.61 10.46
CA GLU A 466 29.92 -7.94 9.16
C GLU A 466 29.60 -9.38 8.77
N VAL A 467 29.24 -9.60 7.51
CA VAL A 467 29.07 -10.93 6.92
C VAL A 467 29.85 -11.02 5.62
N ASP A 468 30.55 -12.13 5.43
CA ASP A 468 31.19 -12.44 4.15
C ASP A 468 30.11 -12.98 3.19
N PRO A 469 29.74 -12.22 2.13
CA PRO A 469 28.71 -12.67 1.20
C PRO A 469 29.10 -13.94 0.44
N LYS A 470 30.40 -14.28 0.34
CA LYS A 470 30.89 -15.47 -0.37
C LYS A 470 30.79 -16.75 0.45
N LYS A 471 30.90 -16.66 1.78
CA LYS A 471 30.88 -17.85 2.66
C LYS A 471 29.48 -18.37 2.97
N GLY A 472 28.45 -17.66 2.51
CA GLY A 472 27.08 -17.91 2.89
C GLY A 472 26.86 -17.59 4.37
N GLU A 473 25.63 -17.20 4.70
CA GLU A 473 25.35 -16.78 6.06
C GLU A 473 25.12 -17.99 6.97
N LYS A 474 26.09 -18.27 7.86
CA LYS A 474 25.79 -19.08 9.05
C LYS A 474 24.97 -18.20 10.00
N LEU A 475 23.64 -18.38 9.95
CA LEU A 475 22.64 -17.85 10.90
C LEU A 475 22.76 -18.54 12.28
N ALA A 476 24.00 -18.70 12.76
CA ALA A 476 24.24 -19.08 14.14
C ALA A 476 24.05 -17.83 15.00
N PRO A 477 23.29 -17.91 16.11
CA PRO A 477 23.29 -16.86 17.12
C PRO A 477 24.75 -16.66 17.55
N ASP A 478 25.30 -15.48 17.28
CA ASP A 478 26.62 -15.13 17.80
C ASP A 478 26.48 -15.02 19.32
N LYS A 479 27.26 -15.82 20.07
CA LYS A 479 27.24 -15.83 21.54
C LYS A 479 27.43 -14.42 22.12
N LYS A 480 28.13 -13.54 21.40
CA LYS A 480 28.34 -12.13 21.78
C LYS A 480 27.04 -11.32 21.82
N TYR A 481 26.05 -11.67 21.00
CA TYR A 481 24.81 -10.92 20.84
C TYR A 481 23.59 -11.63 21.46
N THR A 482 23.79 -12.74 22.17
CA THR A 482 22.74 -13.55 22.81
C THR A 482 22.59 -13.33 24.32
N THR A 483 23.04 -12.20 24.88
CA THR A 483 22.90 -11.96 26.32
C THR A 483 21.43 -11.93 26.76
N LYS A 484 21.19 -12.53 27.93
CA LYS A 484 19.92 -13.00 28.53
C LYS A 484 18.72 -12.08 28.42
#